data_AF-A0A3D0M0V9-F1
#
_entry.id   AF-A0A3D0M0V9-F1
#
_cell.length_a   1.000
_cell.length_b   1.000
_cell.length_c   1.000
_cell.angle_alpha   90.00
_cell.angle_beta   90.00
_cell.angle_gamma   90.00
#
_symmetry.space_group_name_H-M   'P 1'
#
loop_
_entity.id
_entity.type
_entity.pdbx_description
1 polymer ?
#
loop_
_entity_poly.entity_id
_entity_poly.type
_entity_poly.pdbx_seq_one_letter_code
_entity_poly.pdbx_strand_id
1 'polypeptide(L)' 'GTVTLLDSSTQEYEYKIKDNHPPIITENEFRSVQEEKMKRSNIVIGDSGTHRSNKKYSSKKK' A
#
# COMPACT_ATOMS: atom_id res chain seq x y z
N GLY A 1 -3.57 0.49 5.34
CA GLY A 1 -2.43 -0.43 5.24
C GLY A 1 -2.82 -1.66 6.01
N THR A 2 -2.67 -2.85 5.42
CA THR A 2 -2.94 -4.12 6.11
C THR A 2 -1.77 -4.39 7.06
N VAL A 3 -2.03 -4.29 8.36
CA VAL A 3 -1.07 -4.66 9.41
C VAL A 3 -1.21 -6.17 9.62
N THR A 4 -0.20 -6.94 9.24
CA THR A 4 -0.13 -8.37 9.52
C THR A 4 0.52 -8.56 10.88
N LEU A 5 -0.24 -9.00 11.88
CA LEU A 5 0.28 -9.42 13.19
C LEU A 5 0.37 -10.95 13.19
N LEU A 6 1.59 -11.48 13.32
CA LEU A 6 1.83 -12.89 13.55
C LEU A 6 1.60 -13.20 15.03
N ASP A 7 0.72 -14.16 15.33
CA ASP A 7 0.62 -14.74 16.68
C ASP A 7 1.76 -15.76 16.86
N SER A 8 2.65 -15.50 17.81
CA SER A 8 3.80 -16.36 18.11
C SER A 8 3.41 -17.72 18.70
N SER A 9 2.15 -17.89 19.14
CA SER A 9 1.67 -19.10 19.79
C SER A 9 1.17 -20.19 18.82
N THR A 10 0.69 -19.81 17.64
CA THR A 10 0.04 -20.75 16.70
C THR A 10 0.69 -20.83 15.33
N GLN A 11 1.55 -19.88 14.94
CA GLN A 11 2.28 -19.80 13.65
C GLN A 11 1.45 -19.93 12.35
N GLU A 12 0.14 -20.21 12.45
CA GLU A 12 -0.74 -20.61 11.35
C GLU A 12 -1.92 -19.62 11.16
N TYR A 13 -2.29 -18.85 12.18
CA TYR A 13 -3.38 -17.89 12.09
C TYR A 13 -2.87 -16.52 11.64
N GLU A 14 -2.75 -16.35 10.32
CA GLU A 14 -2.79 -15.03 9.72
C GLU A 14 -4.21 -14.50 9.95
N TYR A 15 -4.42 -13.62 10.94
CA TYR A 15 -5.69 -12.90 11.13
C TYR A 15 -5.93 -12.02 9.90
N LYS A 16 -6.40 -12.64 8.82
CA LYS A 16 -7.03 -11.97 7.71
C LYS A 16 -8.37 -11.50 8.25
N ILE A 17 -8.41 -10.25 8.71
CA ILE A 17 -9.65 -9.50 8.97
C ILE A 17 -10.33 -9.21 7.62
N LYS A 18 -10.50 -10.24 6.77
CA LYS A 18 -11.06 -10.11 5.42
C LYS A 18 -12.56 -10.36 5.39
N ASP A 19 -13.12 -10.94 6.45
CA ASP A 19 -14.48 -11.50 6.39
C ASP A 19 -15.41 -11.00 7.51
N ASN A 20 -15.10 -9.86 8.14
CA ASN A 20 -15.99 -9.27 9.15
C ASN A 20 -17.10 -8.41 8.54
N HIS A 21 -16.92 -7.94 7.30
CA HIS A 21 -17.90 -7.12 6.57
C HIS A 21 -17.79 -7.39 5.07
N PRO A 22 -18.88 -7.22 4.30
CA PRO A 22 -18.82 -7.32 2.85
C PRO A 22 -17.83 -6.28 2.28
N PRO A 23 -17.13 -6.61 1.18
CA PRO A 23 -16.21 -5.69 0.54
C PRO A 23 -17.00 -4.52 -0.10
N ILE A 24 -16.55 -3.28 0.14
CA ILE A 24 -17.16 -2.07 -0.44
C ILE A 24 -16.90 -1.98 -1.95
N ILE A 25 -15.70 -2.39 -2.36
CA ILE A 25 -15.25 -2.45 -3.76
C ILE A 25 -14.57 -3.79 -4.02
N THR A 26 -14.46 -4.16 -5.29
CA THR A 26 -13.78 -5.41 -5.65
C THR A 26 -12.28 -5.30 -5.39
N GLU A 27 -11.64 -6.42 -5.05
CA GLU A 27 -10.18 -6.47 -4.86
C GLU A 27 -9.43 -6.00 -6.12
N ASN A 28 -9.98 -6.31 -7.30
CA ASN A 28 -9.39 -5.89 -8.57
C ASN A 28 -9.39 -4.36 -8.75
N GLU A 29 -10.50 -3.70 -8.45
CA GLU A 29 -10.59 -2.23 -8.47
C GLU A 29 -9.64 -1.60 -7.45
N PHE A 30 -9.58 -2.16 -6.24
CA PHE A 30 -8.67 -1.69 -5.20
C PHE A 30 -7.22 -1.75 -5.66
N ARG A 31 -6.78 -2.90 -6.21
CA ARG A 31 -5.40 -3.07 -6.70
C ARG A 31 -5.08 -2.13 -7.85
N SER A 32 -5.98 -2.00 -8.82
CA SER A 32 -5.81 -1.10 -9.98
C SER A 32 -5.61 0.36 -9.53
N VAL A 33 -6.43 0.83 -8.58
CA VAL A 33 -6.31 2.20 -8.04
C VAL A 33 -5.01 2.40 -7.26
N GLN A 34 -4.58 1.40 -6.49
CA GLN A 34 -3.36 1.48 -5.70
C GLN A 34 -2.11 1.56 -6.59
N GLU A 35 -2.08 0.84 -7.72
CA GLU A 35 -1.02 0.92 -8.72
C GLU A 35 -0.94 2.30 -9.37
N GLU A 36 -2.08 2.84 -9.83
CA GLU A 36 -2.13 4.20 -10.39
C GLU A 36 -1.75 5.26 -9.37
N LYS A 37 -2.20 5.12 -8.13
CA LYS A 37 -1.80 5.99 -7.02
C LYS A 37 -0.30 5.96 -6.81
N MET A 38 0.34 4.79 -6.84
CA MET A 38 1.79 4.67 -6.70
C MET A 38 2.52 5.42 -7.82
N LYS A 39 2.11 5.23 -9.08
CA LYS A 39 2.67 5.95 -10.25
C LYS A 39 2.54 7.48 -10.13
N ARG A 40 1.41 7.96 -9.62
CA ARG A 40 1.12 9.39 -9.40
C ARG A 40 1.63 9.93 -8.07
N SER A 41 2.16 9.08 -7.18
CA SER A 41 2.63 9.50 -5.87
C SER A 41 4.09 9.93 -5.92
N ASN A 42 4.40 11.12 -5.38
CA ASN A 42 5.77 11.60 -5.27
C ASN A 42 6.52 10.90 -4.11
N ILE A 43 6.13 9.67 -3.79
CA ILE A 43 6.61 8.92 -2.64
C ILE A 43 7.60 7.88 -3.16
N VAL A 44 8.80 7.91 -2.62
CA VAL A 44 9.87 6.97 -2.91
C VAL A 44 10.09 6.12 -1.67
N ILE A 45 10.03 4.81 -1.85
CA ILE A 45 10.36 3.84 -0.81
C ILE A 45 11.79 3.39 -1.11
N GLY A 46 12.72 3.71 -0.21
CA GLY A 46 14.11 3.28 -0.29
C GLY A 46 14.57 2.73 1.05
N ASP A 47 15.86 2.42 1.16
CA ASP A 47 16.43 1.74 2.33
C ASP A 47 16.33 2.56 3.63
N SER A 48 16.25 3.89 3.52
CA SER A 48 16.02 4.81 4.65
C SER A 48 14.54 5.02 5.00
N GLY A 49 13.64 4.27 4.36
CA GLY A 49 12.20 4.34 4.56
C GLY A 49 11.46 5.10 3.47
N THR A 50 10.23 5.51 3.80
CA THR A 50 9.33 6.21 2.88
C THR A 50 9.57 7.71 2.93
N HIS A 51 10.04 8.30 1.83
CA HIS A 51 10.29 9.74 1.73
C HIS A 51 9.64 10.33 0.47
N ARG A 52 9.51 11.65 0.41
CA ARG A 52 9.01 12.34 -0.79
C ARG A 52 10.18 12.61 -1.74
N SER A 53 9.98 12.39 -3.03
CA SER A 53 11.01 12.71 -4.02
C SER A 53 11.23 14.22 -4.10
N ASN A 54 12.49 14.61 -4.28
CA ASN A 54 12.87 16.01 -4.48
C ASN A 54 12.41 16.56 -5.84
N LYS A 55 11.98 15.69 -6.76
CA LYS A 55 11.48 16.07 -8.07
C LYS A 55 9.96 16.27 -8.00
N LYS A 56 9.54 17.53 -8.13
CA LYS A 56 8.11 17.86 -8.19
C LYS A 56 7.53 17.38 -9.54
N TYR A 57 6.28 16.93 -9.54
CA TYR A 57 5.56 16.62 -10.78
C TYR A 57 5.52 17.78 -11.78
N SER A 58 5.51 19.01 -11.28
CA SER A 58 5.50 20.23 -12.08
C SER A 58 6.89 20.75 -12.46
N SER A 59 7.97 20.10 -12.04
CA SER A 59 9.31 20.58 -12.40
C SER A 59 9.49 20.43 -13.91
N LYS A 60 9.69 21.55 -14.62
CA LYS A 60 10.09 21.52 -16.03
C LYS A 60 11.35 20.68 -16.16
N LYS A 61 11.39 19.80 -17.16
CA LYS A 61 12.64 19.13 -17.54
C LYS A 61 13.58 20.22 -18.04
N LYS A 62 14.74 20.35 -17.39
CA LYS A 62 15.85 21.14 -17.93
C LYS A 62 16.46 20.41 -19.12
#